data_AF-A0A523U1X7-F1
#
_entry.id   AF-A0A523U1X7-F1
#
_cell.length_a   1.000
_cell.length_b   1.000
_cell.length_c   1.000
_cell.angle_alpha   90.00
_cell.angle_beta   90.00
_cell.angle_gamma   90.00
#
_symmetry.space_group_name_H-M   'P 1'
#
loop_
_entity.id
_entity.type
_entity.pdbx_description
1 polymer ?
#
loop_
_entity_poly.entity_id
_entity_poly.type
_entity_poly.pdbx_seq_one_letter_code
_entity_poly.pdbx_strand_id
1 'polypeptide(L)'
;MEKKRPIGVTLLAILAGFAGVIAIIYTLQMLHLWPVTGPLGLFKFFTFNMFGAILWGIMAAIWLWVARMLWAVDIQGWLFVVVMATLNIILGLFSVIGGTPWEAISVALFLNSLILIYGLLPGTKAAFGVEEMQG
;
A
#
# COMPACT_ATOMS: atom_id res chain seq x y z
N MET A 1 -8.79 -10.83 -27.40
CA MET A 1 -7.60 -11.48 -26.81
C MET A 1 -7.59 -11.13 -25.33
N GLU A 2 -7.96 -12.07 -24.46
CA GLU A 2 -7.99 -11.82 -23.03
C GLU A 2 -6.56 -11.62 -22.53
N LYS A 3 -6.17 -10.36 -22.27
CA LYS A 3 -4.97 -10.02 -21.51
C LYS A 3 -5.09 -10.77 -20.17
N LYS A 4 -4.39 -11.88 -20.03
CA LYS A 4 -4.32 -12.69 -18.81
C LYS A 4 -3.79 -11.79 -17.70
N ARG A 5 -4.70 -11.18 -16.93
CA ARG A 5 -4.34 -10.36 -15.77
C ARG A 5 -3.72 -11.32 -14.76
N PRO A 6 -2.42 -11.21 -14.46
CA PRO A 6 -1.80 -12.11 -13.50
C PRO A 6 -2.51 -11.94 -12.16
N ILE A 7 -2.77 -13.04 -11.46
CA ILE A 7 -3.43 -13.04 -10.15
C ILE A 7 -2.70 -12.10 -9.18
N GLY A 8 -1.38 -11.96 -9.31
CA GLY A 8 -0.57 -11.02 -8.55
C GLY A 8 -0.96 -9.55 -8.72
N VAL A 9 -1.32 -9.11 -9.93
CA VAL A 9 -1.76 -7.72 -10.19
C VAL A 9 -3.11 -7.45 -9.54
N THR A 10 -4.03 -8.41 -9.64
CA THR A 10 -5.34 -8.30 -8.99
C THR A 10 -5.21 -8.27 -7.48
N LEU A 11 -4.34 -9.10 -6.90
CA LEU A 11 -4.09 -9.11 -5.46
C LEU A 11 -3.48 -7.78 -4.99
N LEU A 12 -2.50 -7.23 -5.71
CA LEU A 12 -1.90 -5.93 -5.40
C LEU A 12 -2.94 -4.80 -5.49
N ALA A 13 -3.78 -4.80 -6.51
CA ALA A 13 -4.83 -3.80 -6.67
C ALA A 13 -5.87 -3.89 -5.54
N ILE A 14 -6.24 -5.11 -5.10
CA ILE A 14 -7.13 -5.32 -3.96
C ILE A 14 -6.50 -4.82 -2.66
N LEU A 15 -5.22 -5.16 -2.41
CA LEU A 15 -4.49 -4.71 -1.22
C LEU A 15 -4.35 -3.18 -1.19
N ALA A 16 -4.03 -2.56 -2.33
CA ALA A 16 -3.98 -1.10 -2.46
C ALA A 16 -5.35 -0.46 -2.26
N GLY A 17 -6.41 -1.06 -2.79
CA GLY A 17 -7.78 -0.62 -2.57
C GLY A 17 -8.18 -0.69 -1.08
N PHE A 18 -7.82 -1.77 -0.40
CA PHE A 18 -8.06 -1.95 1.03
C PHE A 18 -7.30 -0.91 1.87
N ALA A 19 -6.04 -0.65 1.52
CA ALA A 19 -5.24 0.41 2.14
C ALA A 19 -5.88 1.80 1.93
N GLY A 20 -6.42 2.06 0.74
CA GLY A 20 -7.18 3.27 0.45
C GLY A 20 -8.43 3.40 1.33
N VAL A 21 -9.23 2.35 1.47
CA VAL A 21 -10.41 2.33 2.34
C VAL A 21 -10.04 2.60 3.80
N ILE A 22 -8.98 1.96 4.31
CA ILE A 22 -8.47 2.20 5.67
C ILE A 22 -8.07 3.68 5.85
N ALA A 23 -7.35 4.25 4.89
CA ALA A 23 -6.95 5.65 4.94
C ALA A 23 -8.16 6.60 4.93
N ILE A 24 -9.21 6.31 4.16
CA ILE A 24 -10.49 7.07 4.19
C ILE A 24 -11.13 6.99 5.57
N ILE A 25 -11.20 5.79 6.16
CA ILE A 25 -11.76 5.61 7.51
C ILE A 25 -10.98 6.46 8.52
N TYR A 26 -9.65 6.48 8.45
CA TYR A 26 -8.83 7.32 9.32
C TYR A 26 -9.06 8.82 9.09
N THR A 27 -9.19 9.26 7.84
CA THR A 27 -9.58 10.65 7.54
C THR A 27 -10.93 11.01 8.16
N LEU A 28 -11.95 10.16 8.00
CA LEU A 28 -13.29 10.40 8.54
C LEU A 28 -13.30 10.35 10.07
N GLN A 29 -12.53 9.46 10.68
CA GLN A 29 -12.37 9.40 12.14
C GLN A 29 -11.71 10.67 12.68
N MET A 30 -10.68 11.21 12.02
CA MET A 30 -10.01 12.46 12.41
C MET A 30 -10.89 13.71 12.22
N LEU A 31 -11.85 13.66 11.29
CA LEU A 31 -12.88 14.69 11.07
C LEU A 31 -14.12 14.51 11.96
N HIS A 32 -14.17 13.45 12.79
CA HIS A 32 -15.35 13.04 13.56
C HIS A 32 -16.62 12.74 12.71
N LEU A 33 -16.46 12.43 11.42
CA LEU A 33 -17.56 12.05 10.52
C LEU A 33 -17.87 10.55 10.57
N TRP A 34 -17.05 9.75 11.27
CA TRP A 34 -17.24 8.30 11.43
C TRP A 34 -16.98 7.87 12.89
N PRO A 35 -17.72 6.87 13.42
CA PRO A 35 -17.52 6.39 14.78
C PRO A 35 -16.08 5.96 15.05
N VAL A 36 -15.50 6.55 16.08
CA VAL A 36 -14.12 6.32 16.55
C VAL A 36 -14.03 5.08 17.46
N THR A 37 -15.17 4.49 17.81
CA THR A 37 -15.31 3.31 18.66
C THR A 37 -15.85 2.13 17.83
N GLY A 38 -14.96 1.25 17.40
CA GLY A 38 -15.29 0.03 16.66
C GLY A 38 -14.21 -1.05 16.80
N PRO A 39 -14.43 -2.27 16.27
CA PRO A 39 -13.54 -3.43 16.46
C PRO A 39 -12.11 -3.28 15.88
N LEU A 40 -11.81 -2.18 15.19
CA LEU A 40 -10.50 -1.85 14.61
C LEU A 40 -9.60 -0.99 15.53
N GLY A 41 -10.01 -0.80 16.80
CA GLY A 41 -9.14 -0.26 17.85
C GLY A 41 -9.46 1.18 18.27
N LEU A 42 -9.19 1.46 19.55
CA LEU A 42 -9.28 2.77 20.19
C LEU A 42 -8.17 3.68 19.64
N PHE A 43 -8.46 4.48 18.62
CA PHE A 43 -7.63 5.65 18.33
C PHE A 43 -7.79 6.66 19.47
N LYS A 44 -6.92 6.58 20.47
CA LYS A 44 -6.75 7.58 21.55
C LYS A 44 -6.07 8.88 21.03
N PHE A 45 -6.29 9.28 19.79
CA PHE A 45 -5.92 10.62 19.32
C PHE A 45 -7.15 11.52 19.43
N PHE A 46 -7.52 11.86 20.68
CA PHE A 46 -8.61 12.77 21.04
C PHE A 46 -8.25 14.23 20.72
N THR A 47 -8.05 14.57 19.46
CA THR A 47 -8.15 15.95 18.97
C THR A 47 -8.58 15.95 17.52
N PHE A 48 -9.61 16.73 17.19
CA PHE A 48 -9.88 17.13 15.82
C PHE A 48 -8.58 17.68 15.23
N ASN A 49 -8.00 16.96 14.27
CA ASN A 49 -6.72 17.31 13.69
C ASN A 49 -6.91 17.44 12.19
N MET A 50 -7.27 18.66 11.76
CA MET A 50 -7.49 18.98 10.35
C MET A 50 -6.24 18.69 9.50
N PHE A 51 -5.05 18.90 10.05
CA PHE A 51 -3.79 18.58 9.37
C PHE A 51 -3.63 17.07 9.19
N GLY A 52 -3.87 16.27 10.23
CA GLY A 52 -3.88 14.82 10.17
C GLY A 52 -4.92 14.29 9.18
N ALA A 53 -6.14 14.85 9.18
CA ALA A 53 -7.19 14.49 8.25
C ALA A 53 -6.80 14.77 6.80
N ILE A 54 -6.17 15.92 6.51
CA ILE A 54 -5.65 16.25 5.18
C ILE A 54 -4.56 15.27 4.77
N LEU A 55 -3.60 14.96 5.65
CA LEU A 55 -2.53 14.01 5.34
C LEU A 55 -3.06 12.60 5.05
N TRP A 56 -3.98 12.10 5.87
CA TRP A 56 -4.63 10.81 5.63
C TRP A 56 -5.52 10.84 4.38
N GLY A 57 -6.16 11.97 4.08
CA GLY A 57 -6.99 12.15 2.88
C GLY A 57 -6.15 12.12 1.60
N ILE A 58 -4.98 12.76 1.62
CA ILE A 58 -3.99 12.67 0.54
C ILE A 58 -3.50 11.23 0.41
N MET A 59 -3.19 10.56 1.52
CA MET A 59 -2.77 9.15 1.52
C MET A 59 -3.85 8.24 0.91
N ALA A 60 -5.13 8.47 1.25
CA ALA A 60 -6.26 7.76 0.66
C ALA A 60 -6.34 7.98 -0.85
N ALA A 61 -6.21 9.23 -1.31
CA ALA A 61 -6.23 9.55 -2.73
C ALA A 61 -5.07 8.86 -3.49
N ILE A 62 -3.87 8.85 -2.89
CA ILE A 62 -2.70 8.13 -3.45
C ILE A 62 -3.00 6.63 -3.56
N TRP A 63 -3.51 5.99 -2.51
CA TRP A 63 -3.82 4.55 -2.55
C TRP A 63 -4.91 4.19 -3.55
N LEU A 64 -5.98 4.99 -3.63
CA LEU A 64 -7.03 4.81 -4.64
C LEU A 64 -6.49 4.98 -6.07
N TRP A 65 -5.59 5.96 -6.26
CA TRP A 65 -4.93 6.17 -7.54
C TRP A 65 -4.02 4.98 -7.89
N VAL A 66 -3.18 4.53 -6.97
CA VAL A 66 -2.31 3.36 -7.15
C VAL A 66 -3.15 2.11 -7.43
N ALA A 67 -4.24 1.89 -6.71
CA ALA A 67 -5.16 0.78 -6.97
C ALA A 67 -5.74 0.85 -8.40
N ARG A 68 -6.14 2.04 -8.86
CA ARG A 68 -6.60 2.25 -10.24
C ARG A 68 -5.49 2.00 -11.27
N MET A 69 -4.27 2.47 -11.03
CA MET A 69 -3.12 2.24 -11.91
C MET A 69 -2.77 0.76 -12.01
N LEU A 70 -2.70 0.06 -10.87
CA LEU A 70 -2.50 -1.39 -10.83
C LEU A 70 -3.62 -2.13 -11.58
N TRP A 71 -4.87 -1.71 -11.40
CA TRP A 71 -6.02 -2.30 -12.10
C TRP A 71 -5.97 -2.06 -13.61
N ALA A 72 -5.48 -0.90 -14.04
CA ALA A 72 -5.26 -0.56 -15.44
C ALA A 72 -4.00 -1.21 -16.04
N VAL A 73 -3.21 -1.92 -15.22
CA VAL A 73 -1.92 -2.51 -15.59
C VAL A 73 -0.94 -1.42 -16.08
N ASP A 74 -0.93 -0.30 -15.37
CA ASP A 74 -0.07 0.84 -15.65
C ASP A 74 1.32 0.67 -14.99
N ILE A 75 2.38 0.91 -15.76
CA ILE A 75 3.78 0.75 -15.32
C ILE A 75 4.13 1.68 -14.13
N GLN A 76 3.54 2.88 -14.06
CA GLN A 76 3.82 3.85 -13.01
C GLN A 76 3.30 3.35 -11.66
N GLY A 77 2.12 2.69 -11.65
CA GLY A 77 1.58 2.04 -10.46
C GLY A 77 2.45 0.89 -9.98
N TRP A 78 3.00 0.10 -10.90
CA TRP A 78 3.95 -0.96 -10.58
C TRP A 78 5.25 -0.41 -9.96
N LEU A 79 5.86 0.60 -10.60
CA LEU A 79 7.07 1.25 -10.09
C LEU A 79 6.85 1.81 -8.68
N PHE A 80 5.73 2.48 -8.44
CA PHE A 80 5.40 3.03 -7.13
C PHE A 80 5.38 1.95 -6.05
N VAL A 81 4.68 0.84 -6.30
CA VAL A 81 4.57 -0.26 -5.33
C VAL A 81 5.92 -0.93 -5.09
N VAL A 82 6.72 -1.17 -6.13
CA VAL A 82 8.05 -1.78 -6.00
C VAL A 82 9.00 -0.88 -5.21
N VAL A 83 9.04 0.42 -5.52
CA VAL A 83 9.87 1.39 -4.80
C VAL A 83 9.43 1.50 -3.34
N MET A 84 8.12 1.62 -3.09
CA MET A 84 7.58 1.70 -1.74
C MET A 84 7.85 0.44 -0.92
N ALA A 85 7.68 -0.75 -1.51
CA ALA A 85 7.98 -2.01 -0.83
C ALA A 85 9.48 -2.15 -0.51
N THR A 86 10.35 -1.78 -1.46
CA THR A 86 11.81 -1.77 -1.24
C THR A 86 12.19 -0.85 -0.09
N LEU A 87 11.68 0.39 -0.11
CA LEU A 87 11.95 1.39 0.91
C LEU A 87 11.41 0.93 2.28
N ASN A 88 10.21 0.36 2.35
CA ASN A 88 9.64 -0.18 3.59
C ASN A 88 10.48 -1.33 4.17
N ILE A 89 11.00 -2.24 3.33
CA ILE A 89 11.90 -3.30 3.79
C ILE A 89 13.18 -2.70 4.38
N ILE A 90 13.79 -1.75 3.68
CA ILE A 90 15.01 -1.07 4.15
C ILE A 90 14.75 -0.39 5.50
N LEU A 91 13.69 0.44 5.59
CA LEU A 91 13.32 1.11 6.84
C LEU A 91 12.96 0.12 7.96
N GLY A 92 12.30 -0.99 7.63
CA GLY A 92 11.98 -2.06 8.58
C GLY A 92 13.25 -2.69 9.16
N LEU A 93 14.24 -3.00 8.32
CA LEU A 93 15.54 -3.52 8.76
C LEU A 93 16.27 -2.51 9.67
N PHE A 94 16.31 -1.23 9.29
CA PHE A 94 16.87 -0.18 10.15
C PHE A 94 16.14 -0.04 11.48
N SER A 95 14.83 -0.22 11.49
CA SER A 95 14.02 -0.11 12.70
C SER A 95 14.25 -1.28 13.66
N VAL A 96 14.53 -2.49 13.15
CA VAL A 96 15.00 -3.63 13.97
C VAL A 96 16.35 -3.31 14.60
N ILE A 97 17.29 -2.76 13.82
CA ILE A 97 18.60 -2.31 14.34
C ILE A 97 18.42 -1.19 15.38
N GLY A 98 17.42 -0.32 15.18
CA GLY A 98 17.05 0.76 16.09
C GLY A 98 16.31 0.33 17.37
N GLY A 99 16.15 -0.99 17.60
CA GLY A 99 15.56 -1.52 18.83
C GLY A 99 14.05 -1.73 18.79
N THR A 100 13.41 -1.66 17.62
CA THR A 100 11.99 -1.99 17.48
C THR A 100 11.78 -3.50 17.65
N PRO A 101 10.80 -3.95 18.46
CA PRO A 101 10.50 -5.38 18.63
C PRO A 101 10.19 -6.07 17.29
N TRP A 102 10.68 -7.29 17.10
CA TRP A 102 10.50 -8.05 15.86
C TRP A 102 9.02 -8.30 15.54
N GLU A 103 8.19 -8.52 16.55
CA GLU A 103 6.76 -8.76 16.42
C GLU A 103 6.03 -7.54 15.83
N ALA A 104 6.50 -6.33 16.13
CA ALA A 104 5.89 -5.09 15.64
C ALA A 104 6.19 -4.83 14.15
N ILE A 105 7.28 -5.40 13.62
CA ILE A 105 7.78 -5.12 12.28
C ILE A 105 7.72 -6.30 11.32
N SER A 106 7.77 -7.53 11.83
CA SER A 106 7.81 -8.76 11.03
C SER A 106 6.68 -8.83 10.02
N VAL A 107 5.44 -8.50 10.42
CA VAL A 107 4.28 -8.49 9.50
C VAL A 107 4.49 -7.50 8.35
N ALA A 108 4.97 -6.30 8.65
CA ALA A 108 5.26 -5.28 7.63
C ALA A 108 6.39 -5.73 6.70
N LEU A 109 7.47 -6.31 7.24
CA LEU A 109 8.56 -6.89 6.46
C LEU A 109 8.06 -8.00 5.53
N PHE A 110 7.34 -9.00 6.05
CA PHE A 110 6.81 -10.11 5.27
C PHE A 110 5.86 -9.62 4.17
N LEU A 111 4.95 -8.70 4.48
CA LEU A 111 3.99 -8.17 3.50
C LEU A 111 4.71 -7.42 2.37
N ASN A 112 5.67 -6.55 2.70
CA ASN A 112 6.44 -5.81 1.70
C ASN A 112 7.34 -6.74 0.89
N SER A 113 7.93 -7.78 1.50
CA SER A 113 8.69 -8.80 0.78
C SER A 113 7.82 -9.58 -0.20
N LEU A 114 6.60 -9.97 0.18
CA LEU A 114 5.66 -10.61 -0.74
C LEU A 114 5.29 -9.70 -1.89
N ILE A 115 4.96 -8.44 -1.61
CA ILE A 115 4.66 -7.42 -2.63
C ILE A 115 5.82 -7.29 -3.62
N LEU A 116 7.06 -7.25 -3.12
CA LEU A 116 8.26 -7.14 -3.95
C LEU A 116 8.47 -8.39 -4.81
N ILE A 117 8.34 -9.59 -4.23
CA ILE A 117 8.46 -10.85 -4.96
C ILE A 117 7.41 -10.90 -6.07
N TYR A 118 6.14 -10.64 -5.76
CA TYR A 118 5.08 -10.63 -6.77
C TYR A 118 5.24 -9.53 -7.81
N GLY A 119 5.74 -8.36 -7.42
CA GLY A 119 6.05 -7.25 -8.33
C GLY A 119 7.21 -7.59 -9.28
N LEU A 120 8.24 -8.30 -8.80
CA LEU A 120 9.43 -8.62 -9.58
C LEU A 120 9.33 -9.93 -10.38
N LEU A 121 8.28 -10.74 -10.16
CA LEU A 121 8.04 -11.94 -10.95
C LEU A 121 7.97 -11.62 -12.45
N PRO A 122 8.58 -12.45 -13.32
CA PRO A 122 8.64 -12.21 -14.75
C PRO A 122 7.25 -12.10 -15.38
N GLY A 123 6.27 -12.89 -14.91
CA GLY A 123 4.88 -12.78 -15.37
C GLY A 123 4.17 -11.47 -15.00
N THR A 124 4.57 -10.83 -13.90
CA THR A 124 4.05 -9.51 -13.50
C THR A 124 4.73 -8.42 -14.31
N LYS A 125 6.06 -8.48 -14.46
CA LYS A 125 6.84 -7.56 -15.30
C LYS A 125 6.37 -7.57 -16.77
N ALA A 126 6.11 -8.74 -17.34
CA ALA A 126 5.58 -8.89 -18.69
C ALA A 126 4.18 -8.27 -18.83
N ALA A 127 3.31 -8.42 -17.83
CA ALA A 127 1.98 -7.84 -17.85
C ALA A 127 2.00 -6.30 -17.85
N PHE A 128 2.99 -5.69 -17.17
CA PHE A 128 3.19 -4.24 -17.13
C PHE A 128 4.00 -3.69 -18.32
N GLY A 129 4.39 -4.52 -19.30
CA GLY A 129 5.16 -4.07 -20.47
C GLY A 129 6.63 -3.75 -20.18
N VAL A 130 7.19 -4.25 -19.06
CA VAL A 130 8.59 -4.00 -18.68
C VAL A 130 9.57 -4.68 -19.66
N GLU A 131 9.16 -5.78 -20.31
CA GLU A 131 10.00 -6.48 -21.31
C GLU A 131 10.28 -5.62 -22.56
N GLU A 132 9.39 -4.69 -22.92
CA GLU A 132 9.59 -3.77 -24.06
C GLU A 132 10.62 -2.67 -23.75
N MET A 133 10.99 -2.45 -22.49
CA MET A 133 12.00 -1.47 -22.08
C MET A 133 13.43 -2.01 -22.09
N GLN A 134 13.62 -3.31 -22.32
CA GLN A 134 14.94 -3.97 -22.34
C GLN A 134 15.40 -4.40 -23.75
N GLY A 135 14.65 -4.01 -24.79
CA GLY A 135 14.95 -4.28 -26.20
C GLY A 135 15.50 -3.08 -26.94
#